data_AF-A0A1I5GZ00-F1
#
_entry.id   AF-A0A1I5GZ00-F1
#
_cell.length_a   1.000
_cell.length_b   1.000
_cell.length_c   1.000
_cell.angle_alpha   90.00
_cell.angle_beta   90.00
_cell.angle_gamma   90.00
#
_symmetry.space_group_name_H-M   'P 1'
#
loop_
_entity.id
_entity.type
_entity.pdbx_description
1 polymer ?
#
loop_
_entity_poly.entity_id
_entity_poly.type
_entity_poly.pdbx_seq_one_letter_code
_entity_poly.pdbx_strand_id
1 'polypeptide(L)' 'DKNVAARPHGFRSSLRTWLSDQTDCPFEIAEACIGHVGKGDAAIDTYNRTAYVMKRAPYMNAWAAYVSGKT' A
#
# COMPACT_ATOMS: atom_id res chain seq x y z
N ASP A 1 12.67 -25.74 7.86
CA ASP A 1 11.64 -24.75 7.45
C ASP A 1 11.95 -23.38 8.02
N LYS A 2 12.28 -22.33 7.26
CA LYS A 2 11.64 -21.88 6.02
C LYS A 2 12.66 -21.18 5.10
N ASN A 3 13.07 -21.90 4.07
CA ASN A 3 14.06 -21.53 3.06
C ASN A 3 13.37 -20.75 1.92
N VAL A 4 12.95 -19.50 2.17
CA VAL A 4 12.29 -18.65 1.18
C VAL A 4 13.01 -17.31 1.09
N ALA A 5 13.52 -16.96 -0.09
CA ALA A 5 14.37 -15.78 -0.33
C ALA A 5 13.67 -14.43 -0.06
N ALA A 6 12.34 -14.40 -0.01
CA ALA A 6 11.55 -13.21 0.30
C ALA A 6 10.47 -13.53 1.35
N ARG A 7 10.30 -12.64 2.32
CA ARG A 7 9.26 -12.73 3.37
C ARG A 7 8.01 -11.94 2.93
N PRO A 8 6.78 -12.35 3.29
CA PRO A 8 5.55 -11.58 3.03
C PRO A 8 5.57 -10.16 3.62
N HIS A 9 6.31 -9.97 4.74
CA HIS A 9 6.54 -8.64 5.31
C HIS A 9 7.34 -7.73 4.37
N GLY A 10 8.23 -8.31 3.55
CA GLY A 10 8.96 -7.61 2.50
C GLY A 10 8.01 -7.05 1.45
N PHE A 11 6.97 -7.77 1.03
CA PHE A 11 6.11 -7.31 -0.07
C PHE A 11 5.29 -6.07 0.28
N ARG A 12 4.69 -6.01 1.48
CA ARG A 12 3.96 -4.82 1.94
C ARG A 12 4.89 -3.65 2.20
N SER A 13 6.05 -3.89 2.82
CA SER A 13 7.06 -2.84 3.05
C SER A 13 7.61 -2.31 1.73
N SER A 14 7.92 -3.17 0.75
CA SER A 14 8.36 -2.76 -0.59
C SER A 14 7.32 -1.92 -1.30
N LEU A 15 6.04 -2.34 -1.30
CA LEU A 15 4.95 -1.52 -1.84
C LEU A 15 4.88 -0.16 -1.13
N ARG A 16 4.97 -0.13 0.20
CA ARG A 16 4.85 1.12 0.97
C ARG A 16 6.00 2.09 0.70
N THR A 17 7.23 1.59 0.64
CA THR A 17 8.42 2.38 0.28
C THR A 17 8.31 2.88 -1.16
N TRP A 18 7.96 1.99 -2.10
CA TRP A 18 7.81 2.37 -3.50
C TRP A 18 6.75 3.46 -3.71
N LEU A 19 5.59 3.35 -3.05
CA LEU A 19 4.57 4.41 -3.10
C LEU A 19 5.09 5.74 -2.55
N SER A 20 5.94 5.70 -1.52
CA SER A 20 6.52 6.91 -0.93
C SER A 20 7.58 7.56 -1.82
N ASP A 21 8.40 6.77 -2.48
CA ASP A 21 9.59 7.24 -3.17
C ASP A 21 9.34 7.54 -4.66
N GLN A 22 8.39 6.83 -5.28
CA GLN A 22 8.21 6.81 -6.74
C GLN A 22 6.87 7.39 -7.19
N THR A 23 6.01 7.81 -6.26
CA THR A 23 4.67 8.32 -6.59
C THR A 23 4.28 9.49 -5.69
N ASP A 24 3.16 10.13 -6.01
CA ASP A 24 2.52 11.18 -5.22
C ASP A 24 1.43 10.63 -4.27
N CYS A 25 1.47 9.32 -3.97
CA CYS A 25 0.41 8.64 -3.20
C CYS A 25 0.24 9.27 -1.81
N PRO A 26 -0.97 9.77 -1.46
CA PRO A 26 -1.23 10.28 -0.13
C PRO A 26 -1.11 9.18 0.93
N PHE A 27 -0.72 9.56 2.14
CA PHE A 27 -0.44 8.63 3.24
C PHE A 27 -1.60 7.67 3.51
N GLU A 28 -2.85 8.17 3.61
CA GLU A 28 -4.00 7.32 3.91
C GLU A 28 -4.29 6.32 2.79
N ILE A 29 -4.01 6.71 1.53
CA ILE A 29 -4.18 5.83 0.38
C ILE A 29 -3.09 4.76 0.37
N ALA A 30 -1.84 5.11 0.69
CA ALA A 30 -0.73 4.18 0.79
C ALA A 30 -0.93 3.13 1.91
N GLU A 31 -1.43 3.54 3.08
CA GLU A 31 -1.77 2.62 4.17
C GLU A 31 -2.94 1.69 3.76
N ALA A 32 -3.95 2.25 3.10
CA ALA A 32 -5.07 1.46 2.58
C ALA A 32 -4.64 0.45 1.50
N CYS A 33 -3.64 0.77 0.67
CA CYS A 33 -3.07 -0.15 -0.32
C CYS A 33 -2.45 -1.40 0.33
N ILE A 34 -1.81 -1.27 1.49
CA ILE A 34 -1.19 -2.39 2.22
C ILE A 34 -2.15 -3.08 3.23
N GLY A 35 -3.40 -2.64 3.28
CA GLY A 35 -4.43 -3.17 4.19
C GLY A 35 -4.22 -2.75 5.64
N HIS A 36 -3.45 -1.68 5.87
CA HIS A 36 -3.36 -1.04 7.16
C HIS A 36 -4.60 -0.16 7.34
N VAL A 37 -5.55 -0.65 8.12
CA VAL A 37 -6.75 0.08 8.52
C VAL A 37 -6.56 0.55 9.96
N GLY A 38 -6.82 1.82 10.23
CA GLY A 38 -6.78 2.37 11.59
C GLY A 38 -5.38 2.60 12.18
N LYS A 39 -4.54 3.38 11.49
CA LYS A 39 -3.16 3.68 11.93
C LYS A 39 -2.86 5.17 12.06
N GLY A 40 -3.90 6.00 11.99
CA GLY A 40 -3.78 7.45 12.11
C GLY A 40 -4.25 7.93 13.48
N ASP A 41 -4.94 9.05 13.47
CA ASP A 41 -5.62 9.58 14.65
C ASP A 41 -6.88 8.75 14.93
N ALA A 42 -6.98 8.20 16.14
CA ALA A 42 -8.14 7.42 16.58
C ALA A 42 -9.47 8.19 16.46
N ALA A 43 -9.44 9.52 16.61
CA ALA A 43 -10.61 10.36 16.40
C ALA A 43 -11.08 10.34 14.94
N ILE A 44 -10.13 10.36 13.99
CA ILE A 44 -10.41 10.28 12.54
C ILE A 44 -10.92 8.90 12.17
N ASP A 45 -10.27 7.86 12.68
CA ASP A 45 -10.60 6.46 12.38
C ASP A 45 -12.02 6.06 12.84
N THR A 46 -12.57 6.76 13.84
CA THR A 46 -13.93 6.47 14.36
C THR A 46 -15.03 6.74 13.32
N TYR A 47 -14.88 7.80 12.51
CA TYR A 47 -15.84 8.15 11.45
C TYR A 47 -15.37 7.77 10.05
N ASN A 48 -14.06 7.59 9.84
CA ASN A 48 -13.51 7.24 8.55
C ASN A 48 -13.49 5.72 8.33
N ARG A 49 -14.56 5.20 7.73
CA ARG A 49 -14.71 3.77 7.40
C ARG A 49 -14.45 3.44 5.94
N THR A 50 -13.90 4.37 5.16
CA THR A 50 -13.69 4.12 3.73
C THR A 50 -12.45 3.27 3.49
N ALA A 51 -12.58 2.28 2.60
CA ALA A 51 -11.46 1.46 2.13
C ALA A 51 -10.69 2.09 0.95
N TYR A 52 -11.08 3.31 0.54
CA TYR A 52 -10.47 4.09 -0.54
C TYR A 52 -10.31 3.35 -1.87
N VAL A 53 -11.19 2.38 -2.17
CA VAL A 53 -11.02 1.43 -3.29
C VAL A 53 -10.70 2.12 -4.62
N MET A 54 -11.48 3.14 -4.99
CA MET A 54 -11.27 3.87 -6.25
C MET A 54 -9.97 4.69 -6.25
N LYS A 55 -9.58 5.26 -5.10
CA LYS A 55 -8.34 6.03 -4.99
C LYS A 55 -7.10 5.13 -4.97
N ARG A 56 -7.24 3.88 -4.54
CA ARG A 56 -6.14 2.88 -4.56
C ARG A 56 -5.87 2.35 -5.96
N ALA A 57 -6.90 2.25 -6.81
CA ALA A 57 -6.81 1.64 -8.14
C ALA A 57 -5.62 2.12 -9.00
N PRO A 58 -5.36 3.42 -9.20
CA PRO A 58 -4.24 3.87 -10.03
C PRO A 58 -2.88 3.41 -9.48
N TYR A 59 -2.68 3.49 -8.17
CA TYR A 59 -1.44 3.07 -7.51
C TYR A 59 -1.23 1.56 -7.54
N MET A 60 -2.30 0.78 -7.33
CA MET A 60 -2.24 -0.68 -7.40
C MET A 60 -1.92 -1.15 -8.83
N ASN A 61 -2.47 -0.49 -9.85
CA ASN A 61 -2.16 -0.77 -11.25
C ASN A 61 -0.71 -0.40 -11.59
N ALA A 62 -0.22 0.76 -11.14
CA ALA A 62 1.15 1.20 -11.36
C ALA A 62 2.16 0.25 -10.68
N TRP A 63 1.88 -0.18 -9.44
CA TRP A 63 2.69 -1.19 -8.76
C TRP A 63 2.71 -2.51 -9.52
N ALA A 64 1.54 -2.98 -10.00
CA ALA A 64 1.45 -4.21 -10.79
C ALA A 64 2.29 -4.13 -12.08
N ALA A 65 2.29 -2.98 -12.77
CA ALA A 65 3.13 -2.75 -13.93
C ALA A 65 4.63 -2.80 -13.56
N TYR A 66 5.03 -2.12 -12.48
CA TYR A 66 6.41 -2.08 -12.00
C TYR A 66 6.97 -3.46 -11.65
N VAL A 67 6.27 -4.23 -10.81
CA VAL A 67 6.77 -5.55 -10.37
C VAL A 67 6.68 -6.63 -11.44
N SER A 68 5.91 -6.41 -12.51
CA SER A 68 5.83 -7.33 -13.65
C SER A 68 6.78 -6.97 -14.79
N GLY A 69 7.58 -5.91 -14.65
CA GLY A 69 8.49 -5.44 -15.69
C GLY A 69 7.76 -4.92 -16.95
N LYS A 70 6.50 -4.49 -16.81
CA LYS A 70 5.68 -3.92 -17.90
C LYS A 70 5.80 -2.39 -17.99
N THR A 71 6.75 -1.80 -17.27
CA THR A 71 7.10 -0.38 -17.28
C THR A 71 8.02 -0.03 -18.44
#